data_AF-A0A6P0SET9-F1
#
_entry.id   AF-A0A6P0SET9-F1
#
_cell.length_a   1.000
_cell.length_b   1.000
_cell.length_c   1.000
_cell.angle_alpha   90.00
_cell.angle_beta   90.00
_cell.angle_gamma   90.00
#
_symmetry.space_group_name_H-M   'P 1'
#
loop_
_entity.id
_entity.type
_entity.pdbx_description
1 polymer ?
#
loop_
_entity_poly.entity_id
_entity_poly.type
_entity_poly.pdbx_seq_one_letter_code
_entity_poly.pdbx_strand_id
1 'polypeptide(L)'
;AYWRDLQWAQNYARYNRDIMMARFKRIVEKHLAGGKSFKPLLSVNCHHNYAEKEMHFSEEVYVTRKGAVRARTDDYGIIPGSMGAKSFIVKGKGNHDSYCSCAHGAGRLMSRTKAKKQFTIDDLVEQTKGVECRKDKDVIDEIPGAYKPIDQVMANQSDLVEVVATLKQVVCVKG
;
A
#
# COMPACT_ATOMS: atom_id res chain seq x y z
N ALA A 1 -15.67 -23.88 7.52
CA ALA A 1 -16.31 -22.56 7.76
C ALA A 1 -15.34 -21.41 7.48
N TYR A 2 -14.29 -21.23 8.31
CA TYR A 2 -13.33 -20.12 8.19
C TYR A 2 -12.82 -19.81 6.77
N TRP A 3 -12.33 -20.82 6.03
CA TRP A 3 -11.78 -20.59 4.68
C TRP A 3 -12.78 -19.94 3.73
N ARG A 4 -14.03 -20.39 3.74
CA ARG A 4 -15.11 -19.83 2.91
C ARG A 4 -15.37 -18.37 3.27
N ASP A 5 -15.46 -18.08 4.57
CA ASP A 5 -15.79 -16.75 5.07
C ASP A 5 -14.63 -15.77 4.81
N LEU A 6 -13.39 -16.24 4.90
CA LEU A 6 -12.18 -15.50 4.51
C LEU A 6 -12.20 -15.18 3.01
N GLN A 7 -12.49 -16.15 2.15
CA GLN A 7 -12.58 -15.93 0.70
C GLN A 7 -13.68 -14.92 0.34
N TRP A 8 -14.83 -14.99 1.03
CA TRP A 8 -15.88 -14.00 0.88
C TRP A 8 -15.40 -12.60 1.27
N ALA A 9 -14.75 -12.44 2.43
CA ALA A 9 -14.23 -11.15 2.90
C ALA A 9 -13.17 -10.56 1.96
N GLN A 10 -12.28 -11.40 1.43
CA GLN A 10 -11.27 -11.00 0.44
C GLN A 10 -11.92 -10.52 -0.87
N ASN A 11 -12.95 -11.23 -1.36
CA ASN A 11 -13.72 -10.82 -2.54
C ASN A 11 -14.46 -9.51 -2.32
N TYR A 12 -15.10 -9.35 -1.16
CA TYR A 12 -15.75 -8.10 -0.76
C TYR A 12 -14.76 -6.93 -0.76
N ALA A 13 -13.58 -7.12 -0.15
CA ALA A 13 -12.54 -6.09 -0.10
C ALA A 13 -12.02 -5.71 -1.49
N ARG A 14 -11.86 -6.68 -2.41
CA ARG A 14 -11.50 -6.41 -3.81
C ARG A 14 -12.58 -5.55 -4.48
N TYR A 15 -13.84 -5.98 -4.40
CA TYR A 15 -14.95 -5.27 -5.01
C TYR A 15 -15.11 -3.84 -4.47
N ASN A 16 -14.92 -3.66 -3.16
CA ASN A 16 -14.92 -2.33 -2.56
C ASN A 16 -13.85 -1.41 -3.20
N ARG A 17 -12.62 -1.92 -3.38
CA ARG A 17 -11.54 -1.15 -4.05
C ARG A 17 -11.87 -0.85 -5.51
N ASP A 18 -12.47 -1.80 -6.23
CA ASP A 18 -12.87 -1.60 -7.63
C ASP A 18 -13.92 -0.47 -7.76
N ILE A 19 -14.91 -0.44 -6.86
CA ILE A 19 -15.91 0.63 -6.80
C ILE A 19 -15.28 1.98 -6.42
N MET A 20 -14.37 2.00 -5.44
CA MET A 20 -13.63 3.21 -5.07
C MET A 20 -12.81 3.76 -6.25
N MET A 21 -12.10 2.89 -6.97
CA MET A 21 -11.29 3.28 -8.13
C MET A 21 -12.16 3.80 -9.28
N ALA A 22 -13.31 3.17 -9.54
CA ALA A 22 -14.26 3.64 -10.55
C ALA A 22 -14.80 5.04 -10.21
N ARG A 23 -15.13 5.31 -8.94
CA ARG A 23 -15.56 6.64 -8.47
C ARG A 23 -14.43 7.67 -8.59
N PHE A 24 -13.23 7.32 -8.16
CA PHE A 24 -12.06 8.20 -8.27
C PHE A 24 -11.77 8.56 -9.72
N LYS A 25 -11.77 7.57 -10.63
CA LYS A 25 -11.61 7.78 -12.06
C LYS A 25 -12.61 8.78 -12.62
N ARG A 26 -13.90 8.64 -12.28
CA ARG A 26 -14.96 9.58 -12.72
C ARG A 26 -14.71 11.02 -12.24
N ILE A 27 -14.19 11.20 -11.03
CA ILE A 27 -13.85 12.52 -10.49
C ILE A 27 -12.69 13.12 -11.28
N VAL A 28 -11.64 12.35 -11.53
CA VAL A 28 -10.49 12.79 -12.34
C VAL A 28 -10.92 13.14 -13.76
N GLU A 29 -11.74 12.30 -14.40
CA GLU A 29 -12.26 12.56 -15.74
C GLU A 29 -13.04 13.87 -15.80
N LYS A 30 -13.96 14.07 -14.86
CA LYS A 30 -14.80 15.28 -14.78
C LYS A 30 -14.00 16.55 -14.52
N HIS A 31 -13.06 16.52 -13.57
CA HIS A 31 -12.44 17.73 -13.04
C HIS A 31 -11.03 18.01 -13.60
N LEU A 32 -10.31 17.00 -14.07
CA LEU A 32 -8.92 17.13 -14.51
C LEU A 32 -8.70 16.76 -15.98
N ALA A 33 -9.50 15.85 -16.55
CA ALA A 33 -9.38 15.44 -17.95
C ALA A 33 -10.35 16.17 -18.91
N GLY A 34 -10.97 17.28 -18.46
CA GLY A 34 -11.93 18.03 -19.27
C GLY A 34 -13.17 17.20 -19.67
N GLY A 35 -13.57 16.25 -18.84
CA GLY A 35 -14.68 15.33 -19.09
C GLY A 35 -14.35 14.14 -20.00
N LYS A 36 -13.11 14.01 -20.49
CA LYS A 36 -12.71 12.91 -21.38
C LYS A 36 -12.39 11.66 -20.58
N SER A 37 -12.76 10.51 -21.14
CA SER A 37 -12.36 9.23 -20.58
C SER A 37 -10.87 8.98 -20.81
N PHE A 38 -10.22 8.30 -19.86
CA PHE A 38 -8.85 7.84 -20.03
C PHE A 38 -8.67 6.37 -19.64
N LYS A 39 -7.63 5.76 -20.20
CA LYS A 39 -7.19 4.42 -19.85
C LYS A 39 -5.90 4.53 -19.04
N PRO A 40 -5.80 3.89 -17.86
CA PRO A 40 -4.54 3.85 -17.14
C PRO A 40 -3.49 3.09 -17.95
N LEU A 41 -2.24 3.57 -17.92
CA LEU A 41 -1.10 2.87 -18.54
C LEU A 41 -0.81 1.53 -17.85
N LEU A 42 -0.99 1.51 -16.53
CA LEU A 42 -0.83 0.35 -15.67
C LEU A 42 -1.89 0.38 -14.58
N SER A 43 -2.53 -0.76 -14.33
CA SER A 43 -3.46 -0.95 -13.22
C SER A 43 -2.86 -1.94 -12.24
N VAL A 44 -2.69 -1.51 -10.98
CA VAL A 44 -2.12 -2.34 -9.91
C VAL A 44 -3.16 -2.49 -8.80
N ASN A 45 -3.48 -3.73 -8.43
CA ASN A 45 -4.32 -4.05 -7.29
C ASN A 45 -3.63 -5.17 -6.50
N CYS A 46 -3.09 -4.83 -5.34
CA CYS A 46 -2.42 -5.78 -4.47
C CYS A 46 -3.11 -5.88 -3.11
N HIS A 47 -3.16 -7.08 -2.55
CA HIS A 47 -3.66 -7.36 -1.21
C HIS A 47 -2.48 -7.58 -0.25
N HIS A 48 -2.63 -7.25 1.03
CA HIS A 48 -1.57 -7.46 2.02
C HIS A 48 -1.97 -8.19 3.31
N ASN A 49 -3.26 -8.45 3.51
CA ASN A 49 -3.79 -9.24 4.65
C ASN A 49 -4.73 -10.35 4.16
N TYR A 50 -4.20 -11.50 3.75
CA TYR A 50 -5.01 -12.56 3.13
C TYR A 50 -4.33 -13.92 3.28
N ALA A 51 -5.08 -14.99 3.00
CA ALA A 51 -4.50 -16.31 2.78
C ALA A 51 -4.96 -16.88 1.44
N GLU A 52 -4.05 -17.59 0.79
CA GLU A 52 -4.26 -18.20 -0.52
C GLU A 52 -3.64 -19.61 -0.54
N LYS A 53 -4.27 -20.54 -1.26
CA LYS A 53 -3.67 -21.82 -1.56
C LYS A 53 -2.70 -21.62 -2.72
N GLU A 54 -1.45 -22.01 -2.54
CA GLU A 54 -0.40 -21.85 -3.53
C GLU A 54 0.44 -23.12 -3.64
N MET A 55 1.05 -23.30 -4.80
CA MET A 55 2.04 -24.37 -5.03
C MET A 55 3.43 -23.81 -4.77
N HIS A 56 4.12 -24.32 -3.76
CA HIS A 56 5.50 -23.97 -3.44
C HIS A 56 6.27 -25.23 -3.06
N PHE A 57 7.50 -25.37 -3.55
CA PHE A 57 8.35 -26.54 -3.26
C PHE A 57 7.64 -27.88 -3.58
N SER A 58 6.85 -27.90 -4.66
CA SER A 58 6.04 -29.04 -5.10
C SER A 58 4.94 -29.49 -4.12
N GLU A 59 4.55 -28.64 -3.18
CA GLU A 59 3.47 -28.89 -2.24
C GLU A 59 2.37 -27.81 -2.33
N GLU A 60 1.12 -28.24 -2.12
CA GLU A 60 0.00 -27.32 -1.93
C GLU A 60 0.02 -26.81 -0.49
N VAL A 61 0.29 -25.52 -0.32
CA VAL A 61 0.39 -24.88 0.98
C VAL A 61 -0.57 -23.69 1.09
N TYR A 62 -0.99 -23.38 2.31
CA TYR A 62 -1.73 -22.15 2.60
C TYR A 62 -0.75 -21.05 2.97
N VAL A 63 -0.52 -20.11 2.06
CA VAL A 63 0.33 -18.94 2.32
C VAL A 63 -0.51 -17.86 2.97
N THR A 64 -0.21 -17.54 4.22
CA THR A 64 -0.84 -16.43 4.94
C THR A 64 0.05 -15.20 4.90
N ARG A 65 -0.45 -14.11 4.33
CA ARG A 65 0.23 -12.82 4.28
C ARG A 65 -0.47 -11.84 5.21
N LYS A 66 0.28 -11.29 6.17
CA LYS A 66 -0.18 -10.21 7.07
C LYS A 66 0.83 -9.08 7.01
N GLY A 67 0.47 -7.99 6.34
CA GLY A 67 1.40 -6.92 6.01
C GLY A 67 2.47 -7.32 4.98
N ALA A 68 2.13 -8.24 4.07
CA ALA A 68 3.02 -8.69 2.99
C ALA A 68 2.24 -8.85 1.68
N VAL A 69 2.88 -8.62 0.54
CA VAL A 69 2.25 -8.65 -0.79
C VAL A 69 2.87 -9.79 -1.62
N ARG A 70 2.10 -10.41 -2.53
CA ARG A 70 2.66 -11.37 -3.49
C ARG A 70 3.52 -10.67 -4.53
N ALA A 71 4.64 -11.28 -4.85
CA ALA A 71 5.72 -10.74 -5.67
C ALA A 71 6.29 -11.81 -6.62
N ARG A 72 5.41 -12.47 -7.39
CA ARG A 72 5.84 -13.29 -8.53
C ARG A 72 6.34 -12.40 -9.67
N THR A 73 7.01 -12.98 -10.66
CA THR A 73 7.63 -12.25 -11.78
C THR A 73 6.64 -11.48 -12.66
N ASP A 74 5.37 -11.85 -12.63
CA ASP A 74 4.25 -11.20 -13.33
C ASP A 74 3.45 -10.23 -12.44
N ASP A 75 3.68 -10.26 -11.13
CA ASP A 75 2.95 -9.41 -10.18
C ASP A 75 3.53 -8.00 -10.13
N TYR A 76 2.63 -7.02 -10.25
CA TYR A 76 2.91 -5.65 -9.84
C TYR A 76 2.36 -5.38 -8.44
N GLY A 77 3.12 -4.64 -7.64
CA GLY A 77 2.76 -4.26 -6.28
C GLY A 77 2.86 -2.75 -6.06
N ILE A 78 2.24 -2.28 -4.99
CA ILE A 78 2.40 -0.92 -4.48
C ILE A 78 2.99 -1.01 -3.08
N ILE A 79 4.11 -0.32 -2.84
CA ILE A 79 4.74 -0.19 -1.54
C ILE A 79 4.55 1.25 -1.05
N PRO A 80 3.45 1.56 -0.34
CA PRO A 80 3.23 2.87 0.26
C PRO A 80 4.27 3.20 1.33
N GLY A 81 4.78 4.43 1.27
CA GLY A 81 5.43 5.10 2.38
C GLY A 81 4.42 5.59 3.43
N SER A 82 4.88 6.43 4.34
CA SER A 82 4.01 7.23 5.22
C SER A 82 3.36 8.39 4.46
N MET A 83 2.51 9.16 5.15
CA MET A 83 1.97 10.42 4.62
C MET A 83 3.11 11.31 4.07
N GLY A 84 3.01 11.76 2.83
CA GLY A 84 4.03 12.57 2.17
C GLY A 84 5.39 11.94 1.87
N ALA A 85 5.62 10.68 2.25
CA ALA A 85 6.78 9.94 1.80
C ALA A 85 6.58 9.40 0.38
N LYS A 86 7.68 8.95 -0.24
CA LYS A 86 7.64 8.24 -1.51
C LYS A 86 6.81 6.97 -1.39
N SER A 87 6.13 6.61 -2.46
CA SER A 87 5.55 5.28 -2.65
C SER A 87 6.14 4.67 -3.91
N PHE A 88 6.20 3.34 -3.98
CA PHE A 88 6.83 2.65 -5.11
C PHE A 88 5.82 1.76 -5.82
N ILE A 89 5.82 1.82 -7.16
CA ILE A 89 5.30 0.71 -7.97
C ILE A 89 6.46 -0.24 -8.17
N VAL A 90 6.22 -1.50 -7.84
CA VAL A 90 7.22 -2.55 -7.89
C VAL A 90 6.76 -3.71 -8.74
N LYS A 91 7.70 -4.50 -9.24
CA LYS A 91 7.44 -5.78 -9.88
C LYS A 91 8.19 -6.88 -9.12
N GLY A 92 7.53 -8.02 -8.93
CA GLY A 92 8.10 -9.13 -8.17
C GLY A 92 9.26 -9.80 -8.88
N LYS A 93 10.21 -10.33 -8.11
CA LYS A 93 11.32 -11.15 -8.63
C LYS A 93 11.07 -12.65 -8.51
N GLY A 94 9.96 -13.07 -7.88
CA GLY A 94 9.61 -14.48 -7.73
C GLY A 94 10.54 -15.25 -6.81
N ASN A 95 11.11 -14.61 -5.78
CA ASN A 95 11.99 -15.28 -4.83
C ASN A 95 11.20 -16.39 -4.08
N HIS A 96 11.60 -17.64 -4.27
CA HIS A 96 10.94 -18.80 -3.66
C HIS A 96 11.15 -18.86 -2.15
N ASP A 97 12.28 -18.38 -1.62
CA ASP A 97 12.57 -18.39 -0.18
C ASP A 97 11.61 -17.48 0.60
N SER A 98 11.01 -16.48 -0.07
CA SER A 98 9.98 -15.62 0.49
C SER A 98 8.55 -16.07 0.17
N TYR A 99 8.36 -17.28 -0.36
CA TYR A 99 7.08 -17.75 -0.92
C TYR A 99 6.52 -16.76 -1.94
N CYS A 100 7.41 -16.22 -2.79
CA CYS A 100 7.14 -15.16 -3.75
C CYS A 100 6.40 -13.97 -3.12
N SER A 101 6.93 -13.43 -2.01
CA SER A 101 6.32 -12.33 -1.27
C SER A 101 7.31 -11.19 -1.00
N CYS A 102 6.78 -10.00 -0.71
CA CYS A 102 7.54 -8.81 -0.35
C CYS A 102 6.82 -7.98 0.74
N ALA A 103 7.45 -6.90 1.22
CA ALA A 103 6.83 -6.01 2.19
C ALA A 103 5.59 -5.30 1.58
N HIS A 104 4.67 -4.83 2.43
CA HIS A 104 3.52 -4.05 1.95
C HIS A 104 3.69 -2.53 2.07
N GLY A 105 4.69 -2.05 2.81
CA GLY A 105 4.82 -0.63 3.13
C GLY A 105 5.88 -0.36 4.20
N ALA A 106 6.03 0.90 4.60
CA ALA A 106 7.06 1.33 5.55
C ALA A 106 7.02 0.59 6.90
N GLY A 107 5.81 0.29 7.41
CA GLY A 107 5.63 -0.24 8.75
C GLY A 107 5.92 0.80 9.85
N ARG A 108 5.27 0.64 11.00
CA ARG A 108 5.36 1.61 12.10
C ARG A 108 6.63 1.41 12.93
N LEU A 109 7.23 2.52 13.38
CA LEU A 109 8.28 2.54 14.40
C LEU A 109 7.70 2.56 15.83
N MET A 110 6.48 3.07 15.98
CA MET A 110 5.84 3.23 17.28
C MET A 110 4.32 3.02 17.24
N SER A 111 3.76 2.72 18.42
CA SER A 111 2.31 2.59 18.57
C SER A 111 1.59 3.91 18.30
N ARG A 112 0.30 3.83 17.95
CA ARG A 112 -0.54 5.01 17.74
C ARG A 112 -0.59 5.89 18.98
N THR A 113 -0.74 5.28 20.15
CA THR A 113 -0.76 5.98 21.43
C THR A 113 0.56 6.71 21.70
N LYS A 114 1.71 6.10 21.37
CA LYS A 114 3.01 6.76 21.53
C LYS A 114 3.15 7.93 20.56
N ALA A 115 2.76 7.76 19.29
CA ALA A 115 2.77 8.84 18.31
C ALA A 115 1.91 10.04 18.75
N LYS A 116 0.68 9.80 19.23
CA LYS A 116 -0.22 10.85 19.74
C LYS A 116 0.33 11.61 20.96
N LYS A 117 1.19 10.98 21.75
CA LYS A 117 1.85 11.62 22.91
C LYS A 117 3.12 12.37 22.52
N GLN A 118 3.80 11.93 21.47
CA GLN A 118 5.11 12.43 21.08
C GLN A 118 5.04 13.59 20.08
N PHE A 119 4.04 13.60 19.20
CA PHE A 119 3.94 14.56 18.11
C PHE A 119 2.78 15.52 18.28
N THR A 120 2.96 16.73 17.74
CA THR A 120 2.00 17.82 17.73
C THR A 120 1.38 18.00 16.33
N ILE A 121 0.38 18.87 16.23
CA ILE A 121 -0.19 19.26 14.93
C ILE A 121 0.85 20.01 14.09
N ASP A 122 1.68 20.84 14.73
CA ASP A 122 2.73 21.60 14.02
C ASP A 122 3.76 20.65 13.41
N ASP A 123 4.14 19.58 14.12
CA ASP A 123 4.98 18.52 13.56
C ASP A 123 4.33 17.87 12.33
N LEU A 124 3.02 17.63 12.39
CA LEU A 124 2.28 17.06 11.26
C LEU A 124 2.26 18.02 10.07
N VAL A 125 1.99 19.31 10.30
CA VAL A 125 2.02 20.35 9.26
C VAL A 125 3.40 20.41 8.61
N GLU A 126 4.46 20.43 9.42
CA GLU A 126 5.85 20.48 8.97
C GLU A 126 6.21 19.27 8.12
N GLN A 127 5.95 18.06 8.63
CA GLN A 127 6.34 16.82 7.97
C GLN A 127 5.49 16.48 6.74
N THR A 128 4.34 17.14 6.57
CA THR A 128 3.47 16.97 5.40
C THR A 128 3.50 18.17 4.44
N LYS A 129 4.49 19.06 4.58
CA LYS A 129 4.69 20.17 3.65
C LYS A 129 4.76 19.68 2.20
N GLY A 130 4.00 20.35 1.34
CA GLY A 130 3.89 20.00 -0.09
C GLY A 130 2.90 18.87 -0.39
N VAL A 131 2.12 18.42 0.59
CA VAL A 131 1.06 17.43 0.43
C VAL A 131 -0.25 17.99 0.99
N GLU A 132 -1.30 17.92 0.17
CA GLU A 132 -2.63 18.31 0.61
C GLU A 132 -3.27 17.14 1.39
N CYS A 133 -3.49 17.34 2.68
CA CYS A 133 -3.98 16.31 3.58
C CYS A 133 -4.66 16.93 4.81
N ARG A 134 -5.47 16.13 5.52
CA ARG A 134 -5.97 16.50 6.84
C ARG A 134 -4.81 16.76 7.80
N LYS A 135 -4.95 17.79 8.64
CA LYS A 135 -3.94 18.24 9.62
C LYS A 135 -4.58 18.49 10.99
N ASP A 136 -5.32 17.50 11.45
CA ASP A 136 -6.05 17.55 12.73
C ASP A 136 -5.59 16.44 13.68
N LYS A 137 -6.09 16.46 14.92
CA LYS A 137 -5.66 15.54 15.98
C LYS A 137 -5.95 14.08 15.67
N ASP A 138 -6.93 13.79 14.82
CA ASP A 138 -7.36 12.41 14.53
C ASP A 138 -6.38 11.68 13.63
N VAL A 139 -5.51 12.41 12.92
CA VAL A 139 -4.51 11.86 12.01
C VAL A 139 -3.06 11.97 12.52
N ILE A 140 -2.85 12.49 13.74
CA ILE A 140 -1.50 12.62 14.33
C ILE A 140 -0.80 11.25 14.46
N ASP A 141 -1.53 10.17 14.73
CA ASP A 141 -0.89 8.85 14.80
C ASP A 141 -0.37 8.34 13.46
N GLU A 142 -0.68 9.01 12.36
CA GLU A 142 -0.28 8.66 11.00
C GLU A 142 0.82 9.59 10.47
N ILE A 143 1.39 10.44 11.33
CA ILE A 143 2.50 11.35 11.03
C ILE A 143 3.72 10.59 10.47
N PRO A 144 4.48 11.18 9.51
CA PRO A 144 5.59 10.49 8.86
C PRO A 144 6.64 9.94 9.82
N GLY A 145 6.99 10.68 10.87
CA GLY A 145 7.92 10.27 11.92
C GLY A 145 7.48 9.04 12.72
N ALA A 146 6.25 8.56 12.59
CA ALA A 146 5.78 7.33 13.23
C ALA A 146 6.13 6.05 12.42
N TYR A 147 6.69 6.19 11.21
CA TYR A 147 6.97 5.10 10.27
C TYR A 147 8.46 4.93 10.00
N LYS A 148 8.87 3.73 9.55
CA LYS A 148 10.24 3.48 9.13
C LYS A 148 10.57 4.26 7.84
N PRO A 149 11.83 4.61 7.60
CA PRO A 149 12.24 5.18 6.31
C PRO A 149 11.93 4.20 5.18
N ILE A 150 11.10 4.61 4.22
CA ILE A 150 10.66 3.73 3.13
C ILE A 150 11.84 3.26 2.26
N ASP A 151 12.83 4.12 2.06
CA ASP A 151 14.03 3.80 1.29
C ASP A 151 14.83 2.63 1.94
N GLN A 152 14.87 2.55 3.28
CA GLN A 152 15.48 1.41 3.99
C GLN A 152 14.67 0.12 3.80
N VAL A 153 13.33 0.21 3.84
CA VAL A 153 12.46 -0.94 3.59
C VAL A 153 12.69 -1.48 2.18
N MET A 154 12.83 -0.59 1.19
CA MET A 154 13.13 -0.98 -0.18
C MET A 154 14.52 -1.62 -0.33
N ALA A 155 15.55 -1.06 0.32
CA ALA A 155 16.90 -1.65 0.29
C ALA A 155 16.93 -3.09 0.83
N ASN A 156 16.19 -3.34 1.92
CA ASN A 156 16.12 -4.63 2.60
C ASN A 156 15.37 -5.73 1.81
N GLN A 157 14.71 -5.39 0.71
CA GLN A 157 13.96 -6.33 -0.13
C GLN A 157 14.37 -6.24 -1.61
N SER A 158 15.60 -5.79 -1.85
CA SER A 158 16.15 -5.61 -3.19
C SER A 158 16.27 -6.92 -3.98
N ASP A 159 16.27 -8.07 -3.30
CA ASP A 159 16.20 -9.42 -3.86
C ASP A 159 14.76 -9.89 -4.16
N LEU A 160 13.74 -9.26 -3.56
CA LEU A 160 12.34 -9.67 -3.68
C LEU A 160 11.58 -8.91 -4.79
N VAL A 161 11.95 -7.65 -5.03
CA VAL A 161 11.25 -6.76 -5.97
C VAL A 161 12.21 -5.86 -6.75
N GLU A 162 11.77 -5.41 -7.92
CA GLU A 162 12.37 -4.30 -8.67
C GLU A 162 11.46 -3.06 -8.63
N VAL A 163 12.05 -1.87 -8.59
CA VAL A 163 11.30 -0.61 -8.64
C VAL A 163 10.99 -0.27 -10.08
N VAL A 164 9.70 -0.17 -10.40
CA VAL A 164 9.19 0.21 -11.73
C VAL A 164 8.94 1.72 -11.81
N ALA A 165 8.41 2.30 -10.73
CA ALA A 165 8.18 3.74 -10.63
C ALA A 165 8.28 4.23 -9.19
N THR A 166 8.74 5.47 -9.02
CA THR A 166 8.69 6.20 -7.75
C THR A 166 7.60 7.26 -7.83
N LEU A 167 6.70 7.25 -6.86
CA LEU A 167 5.56 8.16 -6.77
C LEU A 167 5.76 9.16 -5.64
N LYS A 168 5.52 10.44 -5.94
CA LYS A 168 5.38 11.49 -4.93
C LYS A 168 3.90 11.71 -4.65
N GLN A 169 3.51 11.64 -3.38
CA GLN A 169 2.16 11.97 -2.97
C GLN A 169 1.91 13.48 -3.13
N VAL A 170 0.77 13.85 -3.70
CA VAL A 170 0.30 15.25 -3.79
C VAL A 170 -0.95 15.50 -2.96
N VAL A 171 -1.80 14.48 -2.81
CA VAL A 171 -3.02 14.53 -2.02
C VAL A 171 -3.13 13.25 -1.18
N CYS A 172 -3.51 13.39 0.08
CA CYS A 172 -3.83 12.30 1.00
C CYS A 172 -5.22 12.50 1.58
N VAL A 173 -6.19 11.72 1.12
CA VAL A 173 -7.53 11.66 1.72
C VAL A 173 -7.57 10.50 2.70
N LYS A 174 -7.79 10.81 3.99
CA LYS A 174 -7.88 9.82 5.06
C LYS A 174 -9.15 10.05 5.88
N GLY A 175 -9.89 8.97 6.09
CA GLY A 175 -11.10 8.92 6.93
C GLY A 175 -10.76 8.61 8.38
#